data_AF-A0A956X333-F1
#
_entry.id   AF-A0A956X333-F1
#
_cell.length_a   1.000
_cell.length_b   1.000
_cell.length_c   1.000
_cell.angle_alpha   90.00
_cell.angle_beta   90.00
_cell.angle_gamma   90.00
#
_symmetry.space_group_name_H-M   'P 1'
#
loop_
_entity.id
_entity.type
_entity.pdbx_description
1 polymer ?
#
loop_
_entity_poly.entity_id
_entity_poly.type
_entity_poly.pdbx_seq_one_letter_code
_entity_poly.pdbx_strand_id
1 'polypeptide(L)' 'AKRGVRGDYTLIDIPASFQAIKSADMDLARQWRIGTRAVFEDAFARGFAVVDVVRNSESCYYLLKPGSMLQTGD' A
#
# COMPACT_ATOMS: atom_id res chain seq x y z
N ALA A 1 16.06 14.89 21.66
CA ALA A 1 14.74 14.65 21.05
C ALA A 1 14.51 13.14 20.96
N LYS A 2 13.48 12.60 21.62
CA LYS A 2 13.23 11.14 21.66
C LYS A 2 12.66 10.68 20.31
N ARG A 3 13.45 9.99 19.49
CA ARG A 3 12.92 9.20 18.36
C ARG A 3 12.49 7.84 18.91
N GLY A 4 11.24 7.72 19.29
CA GLY A 4 10.62 6.42 19.53
C GLY A 4 10.16 5.84 18.19
N VAL A 5 10.83 4.81 17.69
CA VAL A 5 10.30 4.00 16.59
C VAL A 5 9.38 2.95 17.23
N ARG A 6 8.07 3.08 17.03
CA ARG A 6 7.10 2.02 17.31
C ARG A 6 6.11 1.94 16.14
N GLY A 7 5.84 0.72 15.69
CA GLY A 7 4.75 0.40 14.77
C GLY A 7 5.16 -0.66 13.74
N ASP A 8 4.32 -1.68 13.60
CA ASP A 8 4.45 -2.72 12.57
C ASP A 8 3.80 -2.21 11.28
N TYR A 9 4.51 -1.36 10.56
CA TYR A 9 4.06 -0.84 9.27
C TYR A 9 4.31 -1.87 8.17
N THR A 10 3.31 -2.06 7.29
CA THR A 10 3.47 -2.86 6.06
C THR A 10 3.46 -1.94 4.85
N LEU A 11 4.34 -2.20 3.90
CA LEU A 11 4.40 -1.50 2.61
C LEU A 11 3.90 -2.44 1.51
N ILE A 12 2.99 -1.95 0.68
CA ILE A 12 2.59 -2.63 -0.56
C ILE A 12 3.16 -1.85 -1.73
N ASP A 13 4.05 -2.50 -2.48
CA ASP A 13 4.56 -2.06 -3.78
C ASP A 13 3.41 -1.87 -4.77
N ILE A 14 3.45 -0.75 -5.50
CA ILE A 14 2.68 -0.57 -6.71
C ILE A 14 3.54 0.06 -7.82
N PRO A 15 3.20 -0.18 -9.10
CA PRO A 15 3.88 0.47 -10.21
C PRO A 15 3.80 2.00 -10.10
N ALA A 16 4.96 2.66 -10.12
CA ALA A 16 5.04 4.12 -10.08
C ALA A 16 4.30 4.79 -11.25
N SER A 17 4.26 4.13 -12.42
CA SER A 17 3.51 4.56 -13.60
C SER A 17 2.56 3.47 -14.09
N PHE A 18 1.48 3.23 -13.35
CA PHE A 18 0.44 2.29 -13.78
C PHE A 18 -0.16 2.67 -15.14
N GLN A 19 -0.22 3.96 -15.48
CA GLN A 19 -0.73 4.40 -16.78
C GLN A 19 0.18 4.00 -17.95
N ALA A 20 1.50 3.97 -17.75
CA ALA A 20 2.42 3.46 -18.77
C ALA A 20 2.19 1.96 -19.01
N ILE A 21 2.00 1.17 -17.94
CA ILE A 21 1.66 -0.26 -18.06
C ILE A 21 0.35 -0.42 -18.82
N LYS A 22 -0.70 0.31 -18.43
CA LYS A 22 -2.01 0.26 -19.09
C LYS A 22 -1.94 0.61 -20.57
N SER A 23 -1.14 1.62 -20.95
CA SER A 23 -0.98 2.02 -22.34
C SER A 23 -0.17 1.02 -23.17
N ALA A 24 0.78 0.32 -22.55
CA ALA A 24 1.62 -0.66 -23.23
C ALA A 24 0.92 -2.02 -23.36
N ASP A 25 0.24 -2.46 -22.30
CA ASP A 25 -0.42 -3.76 -22.21
C ASP A 25 -1.60 -3.73 -21.21
N MET A 26 -2.81 -3.82 -21.76
CA MET A 26 -4.04 -3.83 -20.99
C MET A 26 -4.24 -5.12 -20.18
N ASP A 27 -3.77 -6.26 -20.66
CA ASP A 27 -3.89 -7.54 -19.96
C ASP A 27 -2.93 -7.60 -18.79
N LEU A 28 -1.69 -7.11 -18.97
CA LEU A 28 -0.75 -6.91 -17.89
C LEU A 28 -1.30 -5.95 -16.83
N ALA A 29 -1.90 -4.83 -17.24
CA ALA A 29 -2.54 -3.89 -16.31
C ALA A 29 -3.70 -4.53 -15.52
N ARG A 30 -4.47 -5.42 -16.16
CA ARG A 30 -5.53 -6.19 -15.51
C ARG A 30 -4.96 -7.17 -14.48
N GLN A 31 -3.90 -7.91 -14.84
CA GLN A 31 -3.24 -8.84 -13.93
C GLN A 31 -2.72 -8.11 -12.69
N TRP A 32 -2.07 -6.95 -12.88
CA TRP A 32 -1.66 -6.08 -11.78
C TRP A 32 -2.83 -5.69 -10.88
N ARG A 33 -3.96 -5.23 -11.45
CA ARG A 33 -5.14 -4.87 -10.65
C ARG A 33 -5.67 -6.05 -9.82
N ILE A 34 -5.70 -7.25 -10.39
CA ILE A 34 -6.18 -8.45 -9.69
C ILE A 34 -5.21 -8.84 -8.58
N GLY A 35 -3.91 -8.90 -8.87
CA GLY A 35 -2.88 -9.25 -7.89
C GLY A 35 -2.84 -8.26 -6.71
N THR A 36 -2.77 -6.97 -7.00
CA THR A 36 -2.76 -5.92 -5.98
C THR A 36 -4.06 -5.93 -5.15
N ARG A 37 -5.21 -6.19 -5.77
CA ARG A 37 -6.49 -6.33 -5.05
C ARG A 37 -6.44 -7.45 -4.02
N ALA A 38 -5.94 -8.63 -4.39
CA ALA A 38 -5.86 -9.76 -3.48
C ALA A 38 -4.99 -9.45 -2.24
N VAL A 39 -3.87 -8.74 -2.45
CA VAL A 39 -2.99 -8.31 -1.35
C VAL A 39 -3.71 -7.33 -0.40
N PHE A 40 -4.48 -6.37 -0.95
CA PHE A 40 -5.25 -5.44 -0.13
C PHE A 40 -6.38 -6.12 0.63
N GLU A 41 -7.15 -7.00 -0.03
CA GLU A 41 -8.25 -7.74 0.61
C GLU A 41 -7.74 -8.59 1.77
N ASP A 42 -6.63 -9.29 1.58
CA ASP A 42 -5.96 -10.08 2.61
C ASP A 42 -5.42 -9.20 3.76
N ALA A 43 -4.82 -8.04 3.45
CA ALA A 43 -4.39 -7.09 4.47
C ALA A 43 -5.57 -6.54 5.29
N PHE A 44 -6.68 -6.19 4.64
CA PHE A 44 -7.88 -5.69 5.30
C PHE A 44 -8.57 -6.77 6.13
N ALA A 45 -8.59 -8.03 5.68
CA ALA A 45 -9.09 -9.16 6.44
C ALA A 45 -8.29 -9.39 7.74
N ARG A 46 -6.99 -9.10 7.73
CA ARG A 46 -6.13 -9.08 8.93
C ARG A 46 -6.26 -7.81 9.78
N GLY A 47 -7.13 -6.89 9.40
CA GLY A 47 -7.39 -5.66 10.13
C GLY A 47 -6.38 -4.54 9.86
N PHE A 48 -5.58 -4.59 8.80
CA PHE A 48 -4.78 -3.44 8.39
C PHE A 48 -5.64 -2.37 7.72
N ALA A 49 -5.21 -1.12 7.79
CA ALA A 49 -5.78 -0.01 7.03
C ALA A 49 -4.66 0.75 6.30
N VAL A 50 -4.95 1.19 5.07
CA VAL A 50 -4.10 2.14 4.36
C VAL A 50 -4.18 3.49 5.05
N VAL A 51 -3.02 4.05 5.37
CA VAL A 51 -2.92 5.34 6.07
C VAL A 51 -2.18 6.40 5.26
N ASP A 52 -1.37 6.00 4.28
CA ASP A 52 -0.58 6.93 3.47
C ASP A 52 -0.14 6.29 2.14
N VAL A 53 0.34 7.13 1.22
CA VAL A 53 0.98 6.75 -0.04
C VAL A 53 2.36 7.41 -0.13
N VAL A 54 3.40 6.60 -0.08
CA VAL A 54 4.79 7.05 -0.20
C VAL A 54 5.24 6.87 -1.63
N ARG A 55 5.66 7.95 -2.28
CA ARG A 55 6.15 7.93 -3.66
C ARG A 55 7.49 8.64 -3.79
N ASN A 56 8.37 8.10 -4.62
CA ASN A 56 9.57 8.76 -5.09
C ASN A 56 9.60 8.73 -6.64
N SER A 57 10.71 9.13 -7.25
CA SER A 57 10.83 9.19 -8.72
C SER A 57 10.70 7.84 -9.43
N GLU A 58 10.97 6.74 -8.72
CA GLU A 58 11.08 5.39 -9.31
C GLU A 58 10.06 4.40 -8.72
N SER A 59 9.54 4.67 -7.53
CA SER A 59 8.72 3.74 -6.74
C SER A 59 7.52 4.42 -6.11
N CYS A 60 6.46 3.64 -5.92
CA CYS A 60 5.26 4.05 -5.19
C CYS A 60 4.80 2.92 -4.27
N TYR A 61 4.44 3.27 -3.04
CA TYR A 61 4.06 2.33 -2.00
C TYR A 61 2.83 2.82 -1.26
N TYR A 62 1.95 1.90 -0.89
CA TYR A 62 0.94 2.15 0.14
C TYR A 62 1.49 1.79 1.51
N LEU A 63 1.33 2.69 2.48
CA LEU A 63 1.64 2.45 3.88
C LEU A 63 0.40 1.95 4.60
N LEU A 64 0.51 0.77 5.22
CA LEU A 64 -0.56 0.14 5.97
C LEU A 64 -0.19 0.06 7.46
N LYS A 65 -1.18 0.32 8.32
CA LYS A 65 -1.09 0.13 9.78
C LYS A 65 -2.11 -0.91 10.26
N PRO A 66 -1.78 -1.73 11.27
CA PRO A 66 -2.77 -2.53 11.97
C PRO A 66 -3.85 -1.63 12.60
N GLY A 67 -5.11 -2.05 12.50
CA GLY A 67 -6.26 -1.35 13.06
C GLY A 67 -6.18 -1.19 14.57
N SER A 68 -5.53 -2.14 15.25
CA SER A 68 -5.19 -2.05 16.68
C SER A 68 -4.30 -0.85 17.04
N MET A 69 -3.61 -0.26 16.06
CA MET A 69 -2.77 0.93 16.22
C MET A 69 -3.44 2.23 15.72
N LEU A 70 -4.68 2.18 15.23
CA LEU A 70 -5.40 3.37 14.74
C LEU A 70 -6.07 4.18 15.86
N GLN A 71 -5.91 3.81 17.13
CA GLN A 71 -6.34 4.67 18.24
C GLN A 71 -5.30 5.75 18.50
N THR A 72 -5.65 7.00 18.22
CA THR A 72 -4.91 8.18 18.70
C THR A 72 -5.92 9.28 19.04
N GLY A 73 -6.26 9.37 20.33
CA GLY A 73 -6.76 10.59 20.99
C GLY A 73 -8.28 10.83 21.01
N ASP A 74 -8.88 10.68 22.20
CA ASP A 74 -9.81 11.69 22.75
C ASP A 74 -9.04 13.00 23.07
#